data_AF-A0A1S4ARB2-F1
#
_entry.id   AF-A0A1S4ARB2-F1
#
_cell.length_a   1.000
_cell.length_b   1.000
_cell.length_c   1.000
_cell.angle_alpha   90.00
_cell.angle_beta   90.00
_cell.angle_gamma   90.00
#
_symmetry.space_group_name_H-M   'P 1'
#
loop_
_entity.id
_entity.type
_entity.pdbx_description
1 polymer ?
#
loop_
_entity_poly.entity_id
_entity_poly.type
_entity_poly.pdbx_seq_one_letter_code
_entity_poly.pdbx_strand_id
1 'polypeptide(L)'
;MCIRCGQKVENESGVALGYIHKNLRLADDEIARLGDKDLKNLLRHKKLYLVLDLDHTLLNSARLADISAEELYLKDQREVLPGYPYCLGLLA
;
A
#
# COMPACT_ATOMS: atom_id res chain seq x y z
N MET A 1 -23.69 -0.39 -6.38
CA MET A 1 -24.57 0.57 -5.66
C MET A 1 -23.82 1.88 -5.56
N CYS A 2 -24.43 3.00 -5.96
CA CYS A 2 -23.81 4.32 -5.87
C CYS A 2 -23.78 4.79 -4.41
N ILE A 3 -22.63 5.30 -3.94
CA ILE A 3 -22.45 5.77 -2.56
C ILE A 3 -23.19 7.07 -2.25
N ARG A 4 -23.54 7.88 -3.26
CA ARG A 4 -24.24 9.17 -3.08
C ARG A 4 -25.76 9.00 -3.03
N CYS A 5 -26.32 8.18 -3.90
CA CYS A 5 -27.78 8.06 -4.09
C CYS A 5 -28.36 6.66 -3.80
N GLY A 6 -27.53 5.67 -3.46
CA GLY A 6 -27.97 4.31 -3.13
C GLY A 6 -28.52 3.50 -4.32
N GLN A 7 -28.58 4.08 -5.52
CA GLN A 7 -29.11 3.39 -6.70
C GLN A 7 -28.18 2.26 -7.17
N LYS A 8 -28.78 1.20 -7.72
CA LYS A 8 -28.02 0.12 -8.34
C LYS A 8 -27.45 0.64 -9.67
N VAL A 9 -26.16 0.42 -9.88
CA VAL A 9 -25.49 0.78 -11.13
C VAL A 9 -25.43 -0.51 -11.93
N GLU A 10 -26.12 -0.55 -13.06
CA GLU A 10 -26.31 -1.79 -13.84
C GLU A 10 -25.08 -2.18 -14.65
N ASN A 11 -24.25 -1.22 -15.03
CA ASN A 11 -23.02 -1.46 -15.77
C ASN A 11 -21.80 -1.50 -14.84
N GLU A 12 -20.94 -2.51 -15.02
CA GLU A 12 -19.61 -2.58 -14.41
C GLU A 12 -18.58 -1.68 -15.14
N SER A 13 -18.96 -0.43 -15.45
CA SER A 13 -18.03 0.55 -16.00
C SER A 13 -17.18 1.19 -14.90
N GLY A 14 -16.15 1.93 -15.30
CA GLY A 14 -15.26 2.63 -14.38
C GLY A 14 -14.07 1.80 -13.88
N VAL A 15 -13.18 2.47 -13.16
CA VAL A 15 -11.94 1.91 -12.63
C VAL A 15 -12.18 1.24 -11.29
N ALA A 16 -11.75 -0.02 -11.16
CA ALA A 16 -11.83 -0.78 -9.92
C ALA A 16 -10.70 -0.41 -8.96
N LEU A 17 -11.03 -0.12 -7.69
CA LEU A 17 -10.07 0.12 -6.62
C LEU A 17 -9.99 -1.10 -5.69
N GLY A 18 -9.63 -2.25 -6.27
CA GLY A 18 -9.63 -3.55 -5.59
C GLY A 18 -8.71 -3.63 -4.37
N TYR A 19 -7.66 -2.79 -4.33
CA TYR A 19 -6.75 -2.68 -3.18
C TYR A 19 -7.40 -2.03 -1.94
N ILE A 20 -8.49 -1.28 -2.11
CA ILE A 20 -9.28 -0.72 -1.00
C ILE A 20 -10.42 -1.68 -0.65
N HIS A 21 -11.19 -2.09 -1.66
CA HIS A 21 -12.31 -3.02 -1.48
C HIS A 21 -12.69 -3.68 -2.82
N LYS A 22 -12.95 -4.99 -2.78
CA LYS A 22 -13.19 -5.84 -3.96
C LYS A 22 -14.27 -5.37 -4.95
N ASN A 23 -15.27 -4.63 -4.46
CA ASN A 23 -16.40 -4.17 -5.27
C ASN A 23 -16.46 -2.64 -5.41
N LEU A 24 -15.41 -1.93 -5.00
CA LEU A 24 -15.35 -0.48 -5.15
C LEU A 24 -14.90 -0.11 -6.57
N ARG A 25 -15.75 0.63 -7.27
CA ARG A 25 -15.47 1.17 -8.60
C ARG A 25 -15.81 2.66 -8.64
N LEU A 26 -15.00 3.43 -9.34
CA LEU A 26 -15.23 4.85 -9.60
C LEU A 26 -15.49 5.04 -11.09
N ALA A 27 -16.46 5.87 -11.43
CA ALA A 27 -16.69 6.27 -12.81
C ALA A 27 -15.48 7.03 -13.37
N ASP A 28 -15.24 6.91 -14.69
CA ASP A 28 -14.03 7.43 -15.34
C ASP A 28 -13.91 8.96 -15.21
N ASP A 29 -15.05 9.66 -15.24
CA ASP A 29 -15.14 11.11 -15.03
C ASP A 29 -14.74 11.51 -13.60
N GLU A 30 -15.13 10.73 -12.60
CA GLU A 30 -14.73 10.93 -11.21
C GLU A 30 -13.25 10.61 -10.99
N ILE A 31 -12.68 9.60 -11.66
CA ILE A 31 -11.23 9.33 -11.65
C ILE A 31 -10.47 10.52 -12.22
N ALA A 32 -10.87 11.02 -13.40
CA ALA A 32 -10.24 12.16 -14.05
C ALA A 32 -10.33 13.42 -13.18
N ARG A 33 -11.52 13.70 -12.62
CA ARG A 33 -11.74 14.86 -11.74
C ARG A 33 -10.89 14.79 -10.47
N LEU A 34 -10.74 13.61 -9.88
CA LEU A 34 -9.88 13.41 -8.70
C LEU A 34 -8.40 13.61 -9.06
N GLY A 35 -7.94 13.00 -10.16
CA GLY A 35 -6.57 13.15 -10.65
C GLY A 35 -6.19 14.60 -10.92
N ASP A 36 -7.04 15.35 -11.61
CA ASP A 36 -6.82 16.77 -11.91
C ASP A 36 -6.71 17.63 -10.66
N LYS A 37 -7.59 17.39 -9.68
CA LYS A 37 -7.59 18.11 -8.41
C LYS A 37 -6.30 17.83 -7.64
N ASP A 38 -5.86 16.59 -7.60
CA ASP A 38 -4.67 16.17 -6.86
C ASP A 38 -3.39 16.71 -7.52
N LEU A 39 -3.30 16.64 -8.86
CA LEU A 39 -2.20 17.23 -9.63
C LEU A 39 -2.11 18.75 -9.41
N LYS A 40 -3.23 19.48 -9.50
CA LYS A 40 -3.26 20.92 -9.22
C LYS A 40 -2.75 21.24 -7.81
N ASN A 41 -3.15 20.44 -6.82
CA ASN A 41 -2.68 20.61 -5.45
C ASN A 41 -1.17 20.36 -5.31
N LEU A 42 -0.63 19.31 -5.94
CA LEU A 42 0.81 19.04 -5.94
C LEU A 42 1.61 20.19 -6.56
N LEU A 43 1.18 20.67 -7.72
CA LEU A 43 1.84 21.78 -8.42
C LEU A 43 1.82 23.07 -7.61
N ARG A 44 0.72 23.37 -6.91
CA ARG A 44 0.64 24.51 -5.98
C ARG A 44 1.69 24.44 -4.87
N HIS A 45 2.05 23.24 -4.44
CA HIS A 45 3.10 23.03 -3.44
C HIS A 45 4.49 22.78 -4.06
N LYS A 46 4.63 22.87 -5.38
CA LYS A 46 5.84 22.51 -6.13
C LYS A 46 6.35 21.10 -5.82
N LYS A 47 5.42 20.15 -5.61
CA LYS A 47 5.71 18.73 -5.35
C LYS A 47 5.31 17.87 -6.54
N LEU A 48 5.84 16.65 -6.58
CA LEU A 48 5.53 15.60 -7.55
C LEU A 48 5.25 14.28 -6.83
N TYR A 49 4.64 13.33 -7.53
CA TYR A 49 4.54 11.96 -7.05
C TYR A 49 5.85 11.21 -7.31
N LEU A 50 6.37 10.58 -6.26
CA LEU A 50 7.49 9.65 -6.34
C LEU A 50 6.94 8.27 -5.96
N VAL A 51 6.91 7.36 -6.94
CA VAL A 51 6.55 5.96 -6.70
C VAL A 51 7.85 5.22 -6.38
N LEU A 52 7.95 4.69 -5.17
CA LEU A 52 9.10 3.92 -4.71
C LEU A 52 8.69 2.47 -4.54
N ASP A 53 9.53 1.58 -5.05
CA ASP A 53 9.42 0.17 -4.73
C ASP A 53 9.90 -0.06 -3.28
N LEU A 54 9.44 -1.16 -2.68
CA LEU A 54 9.80 -1.51 -1.30
C LEU A 54 11.02 -2.42 -1.31
N ASP A 55 10.86 -3.64 -1.80
CA ASP A 55 11.92 -4.65 -1.80
C ASP A 55 13.06 -4.19 -2.72
N HIS A 56 14.30 -4.30 -2.22
CA HIS A 56 15.52 -3.92 -2.95
C HIS A 56 15.65 -2.44 -3.34
N THR A 57 14.70 -1.58 -2.97
CA THR A 57 14.83 -0.11 -3.08
C THR A 57 14.90 0.55 -1.71
N LEU A 58 13.89 0.33 -0.86
CA LEU A 58 13.83 0.90 0.49
C LEU A 58 14.17 -0.10 1.58
N LEU A 59 13.87 -1.37 1.33
CA LEU A 59 14.05 -2.46 2.28
C LEU A 59 15.01 -3.49 1.70
N ASN A 60 16.02 -3.85 2.50
CA ASN A 60 16.76 -5.08 2.28
C ASN A 60 16.09 -6.17 3.13
N SER A 61 15.30 -7.01 2.49
CA SER A 61 14.58 -8.11 3.12
C SER A 61 15.24 -9.44 2.78
N ALA A 62 15.34 -10.35 3.77
CA ALA A 62 15.81 -11.72 3.58
C ALA A 62 14.96 -12.65 4.44
N ARG A 63 14.74 -13.89 3.99
CA ARG A 63 14.10 -14.89 4.85
C ARG A 63 15.07 -15.25 5.96
N LEU A 64 14.54 -15.60 7.14
CA LEU A 64 15.37 -15.99 8.28
C LEU A 64 16.28 -17.20 7.96
N ALA A 65 15.83 -18.08 7.08
CA ALA A 65 16.59 -19.25 6.62
C ALA A 65 17.75 -18.89 5.67
N ASP A 66 17.70 -17.72 5.03
CA ASP A 66 18.69 -17.26 4.06
C ASP A 66 19.76 -16.34 4.70
N ILE A 67 19.68 -16.10 6.03
CA ILE A 67 20.70 -15.35 6.77
C ILE A 67 22.00 -16.14 6.79
N SER A 68 23.07 -15.55 6.26
CA SER A 68 24.40 -16.15 6.24
C SER A 68 25.03 -16.22 7.64
N ALA A 69 26.13 -16.97 7.77
CA ALA A 69 26.85 -17.08 9.04
C ALA A 69 27.46 -15.73 9.46
N GLU A 70 27.81 -14.91 8.49
CA GLU A 70 28.37 -13.56 8.66
C GLU A 70 27.31 -12.55 9.11
N GLU A 71 26.04 -12.81 8.81
CA GLU A 71 24.89 -11.94 9.12
C GLU A 71 24.16 -12.37 10.40
N LEU A 72 24.69 -13.34 11.14
CA LEU A 72 24.02 -13.91 12.31
C LEU A 72 23.75 -12.86 13.41
N TYR A 73 24.54 -11.78 13.47
CA TYR A 73 24.35 -10.65 14.38
C TYR A 73 22.98 -9.97 14.23
N LEU A 74 22.34 -10.08 13.05
CA LEU A 74 21.00 -9.53 12.79
C LEU A 74 19.90 -10.24 13.58
N LYS A 75 20.14 -11.46 14.07
CA LYS A 75 19.17 -12.20 14.90
C LYS A 75 19.02 -11.59 16.29
N ASP A 76 20.09 -10.97 16.80
CA ASP A 76 20.13 -10.39 18.15
C ASP A 76 19.68 -8.91 18.16
N GLN A 77 19.68 -8.25 17.00
CA GLN A 77 19.20 -6.88 16.81
C GLN A 77 17.68 -6.78 16.59
N ARG A 78 16.90 -7.77 17.03
CA ARG A 78 15.44 -7.61 17.11
C ARG A 78 15.13 -6.46 18.07
N GLU A 79 14.99 -5.25 17.54
CA GLU A 79 14.47 -4.13 18.30
C GLU A 79 13.08 -4.55 18.78
N VAL A 80 12.97 -4.73 20.09
CA VAL A 80 11.68 -4.88 20.76
C VAL A 80 10.97 -3.55 20.57
N LEU A 81 10.15 -3.46 19.53
CA LEU A 81 9.24 -2.34 19.35
C LEU A 81 8.36 -2.27 20.61
N PRO A 82 8.37 -1.16 21.37
CA PRO A 82 7.58 -1.04 22.59
C PRO A 82 6.09 -1.08 22.20
N GLY A 83 5.47 -2.26 22.32
CA GLY A 83 4.06 -2.48 21.98
C GLY A 83 3.71 -3.88 21.45
N TYR A 84 4.66 -4.68 20.98
CA TYR A 84 4.41 -6.05 20.50
C TYR A 84 5.39 -7.05 21.09
N PRO A 85 5.09 -7.64 22.27
CA PRO A 85 6.08 -8.44 23.00
C PRO A 85 6.32 -9.85 22.46
N TYR A 86 5.57 -10.38 21.47
CA TYR A 86 5.77 -11.76 21.02
C TYR A 86 5.46 -11.96 19.53
N CYS A 87 6.51 -11.99 18.70
CA CYS A 87 6.54 -12.81 17.47
C CYS A 87 7.59 -13.92 17.65
N LEU A 88 7.39 -14.70 18.72
CA LEU A 88 7.95 -16.03 18.93
C LEU A 88 6.78 -17.00 18.78
N GLY A 89 6.68 -17.65 17.63
CA GLY A 89 5.70 -18.71 17.38
C GLY A 89 4.92 -18.54 16.09
N LEU A 90 5.48 -19.02 14.98
CA LEU A 90 4.75 -19.85 14.02
C LEU A 90 5.79 -20.56 13.13
N LEU A 91 6.43 -21.57 13.69
CA LEU A 91 6.93 -22.71 12.91
C LEU A 91 5.95 -23.85 13.21
N ALA A 92 5.12 -24.16 12.22
CA ALA A 92 4.51 -25.47 12.04
C ALA A 92 4.96 -25.97 10.66
#